data_AF-A0AAV8U2J9-F1
#
_entry.id   AF-A0AAV8U2J9-F1
#
_cell.length_a   1.000
_cell.length_b   1.000
_cell.length_c   1.000
_cell.angle_alpha   90.00
_cell.angle_beta   90.00
_cell.angle_gamma   90.00
#
_symmetry.space_group_name_H-M   'P 1'
#
loop_
_entity.id
_entity.type
_entity.pdbx_description
1 polymer ?
#
loop_
_entity_poly.entity_id
_entity_poly.type
_entity_poly.pdbx_seq_one_letter_code
_entity_poly.pdbx_strand_id
1 'polypeptide(L)'
;MQKWVRSLTEKVRTKDHKWKPNTFLVDDPSLDVSVVREAFQCWVLFCVWRGLRALIRSIFKKCCNIDVQKEMFKHLACILFSGKSGPIVADAVEEFMHVYVDQSIFMEYFKRKWVPCIDLWVNSLRSLPMASMELLAAIEFYHLRLKSKFFNEQDMNSLEELTGWSTY
;
A
#
# COMPACT_ATOMS: atom_id res chain seq x y z
N MET A 1 3.03 -16.90 -9.53
CA MET A 1 2.21 -16.80 -8.31
C MET A 1 1.56 -18.14 -7.93
N GLN A 2 0.85 -18.80 -8.85
CA GLN A 2 0.11 -20.05 -8.60
C GLN A 2 0.89 -21.17 -7.88
N LYS A 3 2.13 -21.45 -8.29
CA LYS A 3 2.92 -22.55 -7.70
C LYS A 3 3.16 -22.37 -6.20
N TRP A 4 3.61 -21.20 -5.75
CA TRP A 4 3.94 -20.99 -4.33
C TRP A 4 2.69 -20.90 -3.46
N VAL A 5 1.61 -20.30 -3.97
CA VAL A 5 0.33 -20.19 -3.24
C VAL A 5 -0.20 -21.58 -2.93
N ARG A 6 -0.25 -22.46 -3.94
CA ARG A 6 -0.71 -23.86 -3.77
C ARG A 6 0.17 -24.62 -2.77
N SER A 7 1.49 -24.57 -2.92
CA SER A 7 2.40 -25.24 -1.99
C SER A 7 2.28 -24.71 -0.56
N LEU A 8 2.02 -23.41 -0.37
CA LEU A 8 1.78 -22.85 0.96
C LEU A 8 0.48 -23.37 1.55
N THR A 9 -0.61 -23.36 0.78
CA THR A 9 -1.91 -23.88 1.22
C THR A 9 -1.83 -25.36 1.60
N GLU A 10 -1.14 -26.18 0.80
CA GLU A 10 -0.90 -27.60 1.11
C GLU A 10 -0.14 -27.76 2.42
N LYS A 11 0.98 -27.05 2.59
CA LYS A 11 1.77 -27.09 3.83
C LYS A 11 0.97 -26.68 5.06
N VAL A 12 0.13 -25.66 4.97
CA VAL A 12 -0.69 -25.23 6.10
C VAL A 12 -1.74 -26.29 6.44
N ARG A 13 -2.42 -26.86 5.43
CA ARG A 13 -3.40 -27.93 5.62
C ARG A 13 -2.82 -29.20 6.23
N THR A 14 -1.53 -29.51 5.96
CA THR A 14 -0.85 -30.64 6.65
C THR A 14 -0.68 -30.43 8.15
N LYS A 15 -0.63 -29.17 8.62
CA LYS A 15 -0.49 -28.84 10.04
C LYS A 15 -1.84 -28.63 10.72
N ASP A 16 -2.74 -27.91 10.07
CA ASP A 16 -4.10 -27.66 10.55
C ASP A 16 -5.06 -27.55 9.35
N HIS A 17 -5.93 -28.54 9.23
CA HIS A 17 -6.93 -28.63 8.15
C HIS A 17 -8.06 -27.61 8.29
N LYS A 18 -8.28 -27.05 9.49
CA LYS A 18 -9.32 -26.04 9.75
C LYS A 18 -8.76 -24.62 9.66
N TRP A 19 -7.44 -24.46 9.65
CA TRP A 19 -6.84 -23.14 9.55
C TRP A 19 -7.26 -22.46 8.25
N LYS A 20 -7.82 -21.27 8.40
CA LYS A 20 -8.25 -20.43 7.30
C LYS A 20 -8.02 -18.97 7.67
N PRO A 21 -7.29 -18.20 6.85
CA PRO A 21 -7.14 -16.79 7.11
C PRO A 21 -8.46 -16.08 6.79
N ASN A 22 -8.81 -15.08 7.60
CA ASN A 22 -9.99 -14.26 7.31
C ASN A 22 -9.73 -13.38 6.07
N THR A 23 -8.53 -12.79 6.00
CA THR A 23 -8.16 -11.80 4.99
C THR A 23 -6.67 -11.86 4.60
N PHE A 24 -6.37 -11.62 3.33
CA PHE A 24 -5.03 -11.26 2.84
C PHE A 24 -4.95 -9.79 2.43
N LEU A 25 -3.81 -9.17 2.69
CA LEU A 25 -3.45 -7.85 2.18
C LEU A 25 -2.44 -7.99 1.04
N VAL A 26 -2.72 -7.35 -0.10
CA VAL A 26 -1.87 -7.40 -1.30
C VAL A 26 -1.45 -5.99 -1.70
N ASP A 27 -0.15 -5.80 -1.92
CA ASP A 27 0.42 -4.47 -2.21
C ASP A 27 0.20 -4.00 -3.66
N ASP A 28 0.11 -4.93 -4.61
CA ASP A 28 0.05 -4.63 -6.03
C ASP A 28 -1.31 -5.04 -6.63
N PRO A 29 -2.13 -4.07 -7.08
CA PRO A 29 -3.44 -4.36 -7.65
C PRO A 29 -3.38 -5.01 -9.04
N SER A 30 -2.21 -5.06 -9.69
CA SER A 30 -2.04 -5.77 -10.95
C SER A 30 -1.88 -7.29 -10.79
N LEU A 31 -1.72 -7.76 -9.55
CA LEU A 31 -1.59 -9.19 -9.29
C LEU A 31 -2.93 -9.91 -9.42
N ASP A 32 -2.88 -11.09 -10.02
CA ASP A 32 -4.03 -11.99 -10.08
C ASP A 32 -4.34 -12.56 -8.68
N VAL A 33 -5.19 -11.85 -7.97
CA VAL A 33 -5.64 -12.20 -6.61
C VAL A 33 -6.64 -13.36 -6.59
N SER A 34 -7.17 -13.78 -7.74
CA SER A 34 -8.11 -14.92 -7.82
C SER A 34 -7.46 -16.19 -7.28
N VAL A 35 -6.19 -16.40 -7.60
CA VAL A 35 -5.36 -17.52 -7.14
C VAL A 35 -5.30 -17.62 -5.62
N VAL A 36 -5.17 -16.49 -4.93
CA VAL A 36 -5.13 -16.45 -3.46
C VAL A 36 -6.52 -16.72 -2.89
N ARG A 37 -7.55 -16.10 -3.48
CA ARG A 37 -8.94 -16.27 -3.06
C ARG A 37 -9.40 -17.72 -3.21
N GLU A 38 -9.06 -18.39 -4.30
CA GLU A 38 -9.41 -19.78 -4.55
C GLU A 38 -8.68 -20.74 -3.61
N ALA A 39 -7.38 -20.51 -3.39
CA ALA A 39 -6.57 -21.40 -2.57
C ALA A 39 -6.96 -21.34 -1.08
N PHE A 40 -7.18 -20.13 -0.54
CA PHE A 40 -7.45 -19.91 0.87
C PHE A 40 -8.94 -19.65 1.20
N GLN A 41 -9.80 -19.48 0.19
CA GLN A 41 -11.22 -19.16 0.34
C GLN A 41 -11.50 -17.94 1.22
N CYS A 42 -10.62 -16.94 1.19
CA CYS A 42 -10.61 -15.80 2.10
C CYS A 42 -10.86 -14.47 1.36
N TRP A 43 -11.02 -13.39 2.13
CA TRP A 43 -11.07 -12.05 1.57
C TRP A 43 -9.67 -11.63 1.10
N VAL A 44 -9.58 -10.93 -0.02
CA VAL A 44 -8.32 -10.35 -0.48
C VAL A 44 -8.56 -8.87 -0.67
N LEU A 45 -7.85 -8.06 0.10
CA LEU A 45 -7.93 -6.60 0.10
C LEU A 45 -6.59 -6.04 -0.36
N PHE A 46 -6.60 -4.87 -1.01
CA PHE A 46 -5.35 -4.17 -1.28
C PHE A 46 -4.81 -3.51 -0.01
N CYS A 47 -3.49 -3.53 0.16
CA CYS A 47 -2.83 -2.81 1.24
C CYS A 47 -2.87 -1.32 0.94
N VAL A 48 -3.98 -0.69 1.28
CA VAL A 48 -4.22 0.76 1.10
C VAL A 48 -3.11 1.59 1.74
N TRP A 49 -2.60 1.19 2.91
CA TRP A 49 -1.49 1.87 3.55
C TRP A 49 -0.27 1.94 2.63
N ARG A 50 0.10 0.80 2.01
CA ARG A 50 1.25 0.74 1.11
C ARG A 50 1.02 1.59 -0.14
N GLY A 51 -0.18 1.51 -0.72
CA GLY A 51 -0.60 2.32 -1.86
C GLY A 51 -0.47 3.81 -1.56
N LEU A 52 -1.18 4.30 -0.54
CA LEU A 52 -1.16 5.71 -0.13
C LEU A 52 0.26 6.18 0.19
N ARG A 53 1.03 5.38 0.93
CA ARG A 53 2.43 5.72 1.26
C ARG A 53 3.30 5.83 0.01
N ALA A 54 3.11 4.95 -0.98
CA ALA A 54 3.84 5.02 -2.24
C ALA A 54 3.46 6.27 -3.04
N LEU A 55 2.17 6.64 -3.06
CA LEU A 55 1.68 7.86 -3.69
C LEU A 55 2.28 9.10 -3.02
N ILE A 56 2.15 9.22 -1.70
CA ILE A 56 2.70 10.34 -0.91
C ILE A 56 4.21 10.49 -1.13
N ARG A 57 4.97 9.39 -1.01
CA ARG A 57 6.43 9.41 -1.25
C ARG A 57 6.77 9.82 -2.67
N SER A 58 5.93 9.50 -3.64
CA SER A 58 6.18 9.90 -5.02
C SER A 58 5.93 11.39 -5.25
N ILE A 59 4.93 11.99 -4.59
CA ILE A 59 4.69 13.44 -4.60
C ILE A 59 5.93 14.16 -4.03
N PHE A 60 6.36 13.80 -2.82
CA PHE A 60 7.52 14.42 -2.18
C PHE A 60 8.83 14.27 -2.99
N LYS A 61 8.98 13.19 -3.75
CA LYS A 61 10.19 12.94 -4.54
C LYS A 61 10.18 13.58 -5.92
N LYS A 62 9.00 13.90 -6.48
CA LYS A 62 8.84 14.29 -7.89
C LYS A 62 8.23 15.67 -8.09
N CYS A 63 7.72 16.29 -7.03
CA CYS A 63 7.25 17.67 -7.00
C CYS A 63 8.12 18.42 -5.99
N CYS A 64 8.71 19.55 -6.37
CA CYS A 64 9.63 20.30 -5.51
C CYS A 64 8.91 21.41 -4.70
N ASN A 65 7.76 21.87 -5.16
CA ASN A 65 7.03 22.98 -4.55
C ASN A 65 6.12 22.45 -3.43
N ILE A 66 6.39 22.85 -2.19
CA ILE A 66 5.70 22.37 -0.98
C ILE A 66 4.19 22.72 -1.01
N ASP A 67 3.81 23.89 -1.50
CA ASP A 67 2.41 24.30 -1.54
C ASP A 67 1.65 23.51 -2.61
N VAL A 68 2.29 23.26 -3.76
CA VAL A 68 1.75 22.36 -4.79
C VAL A 68 1.64 20.92 -4.26
N GLN A 69 2.63 20.42 -3.51
CA GLN A 69 2.54 19.09 -2.88
C GLN A 69 1.32 18.97 -1.95
N LYS A 70 1.05 19.99 -1.13
CA LYS A 70 -0.11 20.01 -0.22
C LYS A 70 -1.43 19.98 -0.99
N GLU A 71 -1.57 20.81 -2.02
CA GLU A 71 -2.79 20.87 -2.82
C GLU A 71 -3.00 19.58 -3.63
N MET A 72 -1.93 19.02 -4.21
CA MET A 72 -1.99 17.71 -4.87
C MET A 72 -2.44 16.60 -3.91
N PHE A 73 -1.93 16.62 -2.67
CA PHE A 73 -2.32 15.63 -1.67
C PHE A 73 -3.81 15.74 -1.31
N LYS A 74 -4.31 16.96 -1.08
CA LYS A 74 -5.75 17.19 -0.81
C LYS A 74 -6.62 16.73 -1.97
N HIS A 75 -6.27 17.10 -3.20
CA HIS A 75 -7.03 16.73 -4.39
C HIS A 75 -7.04 15.20 -4.59
N LEU A 76 -5.89 14.52 -4.46
CA LEU A 76 -5.84 13.06 -4.55
C LEU A 76 -6.62 12.36 -3.43
N ALA A 77 -6.58 12.90 -2.22
CA ALA A 77 -7.40 12.39 -1.11
C ALA A 77 -8.90 12.51 -1.44
N CYS A 78 -9.33 13.62 -2.03
CA CYS A 78 -10.72 13.79 -2.47
C CYS A 78 -11.10 12.73 -3.53
N ILE A 79 -10.23 12.44 -4.50
CA ILE A 79 -10.48 11.41 -5.52
C ILE A 79 -10.61 10.03 -4.85
N LEU A 80 -9.61 9.65 -4.04
CA LEU A 80 -9.47 8.32 -3.44
C LEU A 80 -10.53 8.02 -2.39
N PHE A 81 -10.93 9.02 -1.61
CA PHE A 81 -11.88 8.89 -0.50
C PHE A 81 -13.26 9.50 -0.82
N SER A 82 -13.52 9.83 -2.09
CA SER A 82 -14.84 10.29 -2.52
C SER A 82 -15.93 9.25 -2.20
N GLY A 83 -17.01 9.71 -1.56
CA GLY A 83 -18.18 8.88 -1.27
C GLY A 83 -18.91 8.41 -2.53
N LYS A 84 -20.03 7.69 -2.35
CA LYS A 84 -20.84 7.12 -3.46
C LYS A 84 -21.44 8.16 -4.42
N SER A 85 -21.37 9.45 -4.10
CA SER A 85 -21.89 10.59 -4.88
C SER A 85 -20.78 11.48 -5.44
N GLY A 86 -19.53 10.99 -5.48
CA GLY A 86 -18.41 11.73 -6.06
C GLY A 86 -18.48 11.83 -7.59
N PRO A 87 -17.69 12.73 -8.19
CA PRO A 87 -17.50 12.77 -9.64
C PRO A 87 -17.04 11.41 -10.17
N ILE A 88 -17.29 11.17 -11.45
CA ILE A 88 -16.76 9.98 -12.13
C ILE A 88 -15.24 10.00 -11.93
N VAL A 89 -14.68 8.88 -11.44
CA VAL A 89 -13.26 8.80 -11.07
C VAL A 89 -12.36 9.22 -12.24
N ALA A 90 -12.76 8.85 -13.46
CA ALA A 90 -12.10 9.27 -14.69
C ALA A 90 -12.04 10.81 -14.83
N ASP A 91 -13.17 11.50 -14.71
CA ASP A 91 -13.27 12.95 -14.83
C ASP A 91 -12.41 13.66 -13.77
N ALA A 92 -12.47 13.19 -12.51
CA ALA A 92 -11.70 13.78 -11.42
C ALA A 92 -10.19 13.54 -11.58
N VAL A 93 -9.79 12.40 -12.14
CA VAL A 93 -8.40 12.09 -12.46
C VAL A 93 -7.92 12.94 -13.64
N GLU A 94 -8.75 13.16 -14.64
CA GLU A 94 -8.44 14.05 -15.77
C GLU A 94 -8.30 15.50 -15.31
N GLU A 95 -9.21 15.99 -14.48
CA GLU A 95 -9.11 17.32 -13.85
C GLU A 95 -7.81 17.45 -13.06
N PHE A 96 -7.49 16.47 -12.21
CA PHE A 96 -6.25 16.46 -11.44
C PHE A 96 -5.00 16.54 -12.35
N MET A 97 -4.98 15.79 -13.46
CA MET A 97 -3.86 15.83 -14.40
C MET A 97 -3.75 17.18 -15.12
N HIS A 98 -4.87 17.84 -15.42
CA HIS A 98 -4.88 19.18 -16.03
C HIS A 98 -4.41 20.26 -15.06
N VAL A 99 -4.94 20.28 -13.83
CA VAL A 99 -4.61 21.29 -12.81
C VAL A 99 -3.12 21.28 -12.47
N TYR A 100 -2.48 20.11 -12.45
CA TYR A 100 -1.09 19.95 -12.03
C TYR A 100 -0.15 19.57 -13.18
N VAL A 101 -0.50 19.91 -14.42
CA VAL A 101 0.27 19.55 -15.63
C VAL A 101 1.74 19.96 -15.57
N ASP A 102 2.04 21.09 -14.92
CA ASP A 102 3.40 21.60 -14.72
C ASP A 102 4.29 20.69 -13.86
N GLN A 103 3.68 19.79 -13.06
CA GLN A 103 4.40 18.78 -12.27
C GLN A 103 4.73 17.56 -13.14
N SER A 104 5.38 17.79 -14.28
CA SER A 104 5.56 16.84 -15.38
C SER A 104 6.18 15.50 -14.95
N ILE A 105 7.21 15.53 -14.11
CA ILE A 105 7.88 14.31 -13.59
C ILE A 105 6.90 13.46 -12.77
N PHE A 106 6.10 14.10 -11.91
CA PHE A 106 5.07 13.39 -11.17
C PHE A 106 3.97 12.88 -12.10
N MET A 107 3.54 13.69 -13.08
CA MET A 107 2.47 13.30 -14.00
C MET A 107 2.82 12.11 -14.87
N GLU A 108 4.05 12.02 -15.38
CA GLU A 108 4.51 10.83 -16.11
C GLU A 108 4.44 9.58 -15.23
N TYR A 109 4.90 9.68 -13.98
CA TYR A 109 4.82 8.60 -13.01
C TYR A 109 3.38 8.21 -12.67
N PHE A 110 2.52 9.20 -12.45
CA PHE A 110 1.12 9.00 -12.07
C PHE A 110 0.34 8.33 -13.20
N LYS A 111 0.50 8.82 -14.44
CA LYS A 111 -0.08 8.20 -15.65
C LYS A 111 0.36 6.76 -15.83
N ARG A 112 1.64 6.46 -15.62
CA ARG A 112 2.16 5.10 -15.81
C ARG A 112 1.72 4.14 -14.70
N LYS A 113 1.72 4.58 -13.43
CA LYS A 113 1.61 3.68 -12.28
C LYS A 113 0.22 3.66 -11.64
N TRP A 114 -0.49 4.78 -11.65
CA TRP A 114 -1.74 4.95 -10.89
C TRP A 114 -2.97 4.95 -11.78
N VAL A 115 -2.96 5.68 -12.90
CA VAL A 115 -4.12 5.76 -13.81
C VAL A 115 -4.65 4.38 -14.23
N PRO A 116 -3.82 3.36 -14.59
CA PRO A 116 -4.34 2.06 -15.02
C PRO A 116 -5.09 1.27 -13.93
N CYS A 117 -4.91 1.61 -12.65
CA CYS A 117 -5.49 0.88 -11.53
C CYS A 117 -6.19 1.78 -10.50
N ILE A 118 -6.44 3.05 -10.83
CA ILE A 118 -6.99 4.03 -9.88
C ILE A 118 -8.40 3.62 -9.42
N ASP A 119 -9.23 3.08 -10.33
CA ASP A 119 -10.56 2.58 -10.00
C ASP A 119 -10.51 1.40 -9.02
N LEU A 120 -9.52 0.52 -9.15
CA LEU A 120 -9.33 -0.60 -8.22
C LEU A 120 -9.01 -0.08 -6.81
N TRP A 121 -8.20 0.98 -6.71
CA TRP A 121 -7.90 1.64 -5.44
C TRP A 121 -9.12 2.33 -4.83
N VAL A 122 -9.84 3.13 -5.61
CA VAL A 122 -11.05 3.83 -5.16
C VAL A 122 -12.12 2.84 -4.72
N ASN A 123 -12.39 1.79 -5.50
CA ASN A 123 -13.38 0.77 -5.15
C ASN A 123 -12.98 -0.01 -3.90
N SER A 124 -11.69 -0.32 -3.75
CA SER A 124 -11.19 -0.99 -2.54
C SER A 124 -11.34 -0.11 -1.31
N LEU A 125 -11.01 1.18 -1.41
CA LEU A 125 -11.22 2.17 -0.35
C LEU A 125 -12.70 2.29 0.03
N ARG A 126 -13.62 2.30 -0.94
CA ARG A 126 -15.07 2.34 -0.69
C ARG A 126 -15.62 1.06 -0.05
N SER A 127 -14.96 -0.08 -0.27
CA SER A 127 -15.35 -1.36 0.32
C SER A 127 -14.91 -1.53 1.78
N LEU A 128 -14.02 -0.66 2.26
CA LEU A 128 -13.51 -0.72 3.62
C LEU A 128 -14.47 -0.01 4.60
N PRO A 129 -14.82 -0.63 5.74
CA PRO A 129 -15.59 0.05 6.78
C PRO A 129 -14.79 1.22 7.37
N MET A 130 -15.43 2.29 7.86
CA MET A 130 -14.71 3.47 8.43
C MET A 130 -13.66 3.14 9.50
N ALA A 131 -13.84 2.03 10.24
CA ALA A 131 -12.83 1.47 11.16
C ALA A 131 -11.50 1.06 10.46
N SER A 132 -11.45 1.10 9.13
CA SER A 132 -10.25 0.82 8.35
C SER A 132 -9.19 1.90 8.49
N MET A 133 -9.52 3.17 8.76
CA MET A 133 -8.50 4.21 8.95
C MET A 133 -7.63 3.92 10.17
N GLU A 134 -8.22 3.43 11.26
CA GLU A 134 -7.50 2.94 12.44
C GLU A 134 -6.64 1.72 12.10
N LEU A 135 -7.15 0.80 11.28
CA LEU A 135 -6.38 -0.33 10.78
C LEU A 135 -5.17 0.12 9.94
N LEU A 136 -5.31 1.14 9.08
CA LEU A 136 -4.20 1.70 8.31
C LEU A 136 -3.14 2.34 9.21
N ALA A 137 -3.57 3.06 10.24
CA ALA A 137 -2.68 3.64 11.24
C ALA A 137 -1.97 2.55 12.07
N ALA A 138 -2.67 1.48 12.43
CA ALA A 138 -2.09 0.33 13.14
C ALA A 138 -1.04 -0.41 12.28
N ILE A 139 -1.32 -0.61 10.99
CA ILE A 139 -0.37 -1.18 10.02
C ILE A 139 0.86 -0.28 9.91
N GLU A 140 0.68 1.05 9.80
CA GLU A 140 1.78 2.00 9.78
C GLU A 140 2.64 1.92 11.04
N PHE A 141 2.00 1.97 12.21
CA PHE A 141 2.67 1.89 13.50
C PHE A 141 3.46 0.58 13.64
N TYR A 142 2.87 -0.54 13.26
CA TYR A 142 3.54 -1.84 13.26
C TYR A 142 4.78 -1.83 12.35
N HIS A 143 4.68 -1.30 11.13
CA HIS A 143 5.82 -1.19 10.23
C HIS A 143 6.91 -0.24 10.74
N LEU A 144 6.55 0.87 11.37
CA LEU A 144 7.50 1.79 12.00
C LEU A 144 8.23 1.11 13.16
N ARG A 145 7.51 0.37 14.00
CA ARG A 145 8.07 -0.39 15.12
C ARG A 145 9.05 -1.47 14.63
N LEU A 146 8.68 -2.23 13.61
CA LEU A 146 9.58 -3.22 13.01
C LEU A 146 10.85 -2.58 12.45
N LYS A 147 10.73 -1.46 11.74
CA LYS A 147 11.89 -0.73 11.21
C LYS A 147 12.80 -0.22 12.32
N SER A 148 12.22 0.37 13.37
CA SER A 148 13.00 0.85 14.51
C SER A 148 13.76 -0.30 15.18
N LYS A 149 13.12 -1.45 15.40
CA LYS A 149 13.82 -2.63 15.92
C LYS A 149 14.98 -3.07 15.04
N PHE A 150 14.74 -3.18 13.74
CA PHE A 150 15.77 -3.59 12.79
C PHE A 150 16.95 -2.61 12.73
N PHE A 151 16.69 -1.30 12.71
CA PHE A 151 17.76 -0.29 12.73
C PHE A 151 18.49 -0.29 14.08
N ASN A 152 17.78 -0.41 15.20
CA ASN A 152 18.43 -0.53 16.51
C ASN A 152 19.30 -1.79 16.59
N GLU A 153 18.86 -2.92 16.03
CA GLU A 153 19.65 -4.16 15.93
C GLU A 153 20.87 -3.98 15.01
N GLN A 154 20.73 -3.28 13.88
CA GLN A 154 21.87 -2.94 13.01
C GLN A 154 22.87 -2.01 13.70
N ASP A 155 22.38 -0.99 14.41
CA ASP A 155 23.23 -0.05 15.15
C ASP A 155 23.96 -0.77 16.29
N MET A 156 23.27 -1.65 17.03
CA MET A 156 23.90 -2.49 18.06
C MET A 156 24.94 -3.46 17.48
N ASN A 157 24.63 -4.15 16.37
CA ASN A 157 25.60 -5.04 15.71
C ASN A 157 26.82 -4.26 15.18
N SER A 158 26.61 -3.06 14.63
CA SER A 158 27.71 -2.20 14.16
C SER A 158 28.56 -1.66 15.32
N LEU A 159 27.94 -1.41 16.48
CA LEU A 159 28.63 -1.01 17.70
C LEU A 159 29.42 -2.19 18.30
N GLU A 160 28.89 -3.40 18.28
CA GLU A 160 29.58 -4.61 18.73
C GLU A 160 30.80 -4.94 17.85
N GLU A 161 30.68 -4.79 16.53
CA GLU A 161 31.82 -4.95 15.58
C GLU A 161 32.92 -3.90 15.80
N LEU A 162 32.54 -2.66 16.14
CA LEU A 162 33.50 -1.57 16.42
C LEU A 162 34.13 -1.65 17.81
N THR A 163 33.43 -2.24 18.79
CA THR A 163 33.88 -2.29 20.18
C THR A 163 34.46 -3.65 20.60
N GLY A 164 34.31 -4.68 19.76
CA GLY A 164 34.93 -6.00 19.97
C GLY A 164 34.34 -6.81 21.13
N TRP A 165 33.18 -6.43 21.65
CA TRP A 165 32.52 -7.16 22.74
C TRP A 165 31.62 -8.25 22.17
N SER A 166 32.20 -9.37 21.75
CA SER A 166 31.45 -10.63 21.62
C SER A 166 31.47 -11.32 22.99
N THR A 167 30.36 -11.26 23.72
CA THR A 167 30.19 -12.09 24.92
C THR A 167 29.97 -13.55 24.50
N TYR A 168 30.84 -14.41 25.02
CA TYR A 168 30.78 -15.88 25.02
C TYR A 168 29.40 -16.44 25.43
#